data_AF-A0A7K3BLC8-F1
#
_entry.id   AF-A0A7K3BLC8-F1
#
_cell.length_a   1.000
_cell.length_b   1.000
_cell.length_c   1.000
_cell.angle_alpha   90.00
_cell.angle_beta   90.00
_cell.angle_gamma   90.00
#
_symmetry.space_group_name_H-M   'P 1'
#
loop_
_entity.id
_entity.type
_entity.pdbx_description
1 polymer ?
#
loop_
_entity_poly.entity_id
_entity_poly.type
_entity_poly.pdbx_seq_one_letter_code
_entity_poly.pdbx_strand_id
1 'polypeptide(L)'
;MTEFYGDDVLGRVLARRVCPGESFSQLVIGLRADPAQRSDTRFCSAVVEFLATALDEVNPLFARIEHDIFDDETNLDIALLRDSCESIQLGRTHLRGYAWVTVCPEELVRRLGGSGELQQRGAFARVIPLRSGGALLQASETLAGYTDDAMRKVFEALAPVLPPGEPTPDPAYPEVRFVPQDPGSLLHSA
;
A
#
# COMPACT_ATOMS: atom_id res chain seq x y z
N MET A 1 21.37 6.43 12.92
CA MET A 1 20.03 6.05 13.41
C MET A 1 19.50 7.28 14.10
N THR A 2 18.53 7.96 13.50
CA THR A 2 17.91 9.14 14.13
C THR A 2 16.46 8.77 14.34
N GLU A 3 16.17 8.18 15.50
CA GLU A 3 14.80 7.97 15.94
C GLU A 3 14.28 9.31 16.44
N PHE A 4 13.31 9.88 15.73
CA PHE A 4 12.53 10.98 16.27
C PHE A 4 11.33 10.37 17.00
N TYR A 5 11.44 10.26 18.33
CA TYR A 5 10.25 10.02 19.15
C TYR A 5 9.42 11.30 19.14
N GLY A 6 8.43 11.35 18.24
CA GLY A 6 7.33 12.28 18.38
C GLY A 6 6.60 11.99 19.69
N ASP A 7 6.25 13.03 20.42
CA ASP A 7 5.36 12.94 21.57
C ASP A 7 4.11 12.16 21.16
N ASP A 8 3.77 11.09 21.90
CA ASP A 8 2.70 10.14 21.56
C ASP A 8 1.33 10.83 21.38
N VAL A 9 1.22 12.09 21.78
CA VAL A 9 0.05 12.95 21.62
C VAL A 9 -0.25 13.34 20.17
N LEU A 10 0.77 13.54 19.31
CA LEU A 10 0.60 14.15 17.98
C LEU A 10 0.83 13.20 16.80
N GLY A 11 1.56 12.11 17.00
CA GLY A 11 1.92 11.15 15.95
C GLY A 11 3.37 10.72 16.03
N ARG A 12 3.76 9.74 15.21
CA ARG A 12 5.13 9.20 15.17
C ARG A 12 5.73 9.38 13.79
N VAL A 13 7.00 9.78 13.69
CA VAL A 13 7.73 9.85 12.42
C VAL A 13 9.04 9.09 12.58
N LEU A 14 9.24 8.07 11.75
CA LEU A 14 10.44 7.25 11.77
C LEU A 14 11.07 7.21 10.37
N ALA A 15 12.36 7.54 10.30
CA ALA A 15 13.15 7.41 9.08
C ALA A 15 14.31 6.45 9.32
N ARG A 16 14.45 5.41 8.48
CA ARG A 16 15.55 4.46 8.57
C ARG A 16 16.03 4.02 7.21
N ARG A 17 17.31 3.63 7.12
CA ARG A 17 17.78 2.82 6.00
C ARG A 17 17.33 1.40 6.22
N VAL A 18 16.87 0.76 5.17
CA VAL A 18 16.46 -0.64 5.17
C VAL A 18 17.36 -1.42 4.21
N CYS A 19 17.58 -2.70 4.53
CA CYS A 19 18.45 -3.62 3.78
C CYS A 19 19.94 -3.23 3.78
N PRO A 20 20.76 -3.90 4.61
CA PRO A 20 22.20 -3.64 4.66
C PRO A 20 22.86 -3.81 3.28
N GLY A 21 23.59 -2.79 2.84
CA GLY A 21 24.32 -2.81 1.56
C GLY A 21 23.62 -2.09 0.40
N GLU A 22 22.37 -1.66 0.57
CA GLU A 22 21.61 -0.95 -0.47
C GLU A 22 21.16 0.46 -0.01
N SER A 23 20.66 1.25 -0.98
CA SER A 23 20.30 2.66 -0.78
C SER A 23 18.79 2.87 -0.59
N PHE A 24 18.11 1.95 0.09
CA PHE A 24 16.69 2.13 0.41
C PHE A 24 16.51 2.92 1.71
N SER A 25 15.61 3.89 1.67
CA SER A 25 15.18 4.65 2.83
C SER A 25 13.69 4.49 3.01
N GLN A 26 13.27 4.24 4.24
CA GLN A 26 11.89 4.14 4.65
C GLN A 26 11.53 5.37 5.50
N LEU A 27 10.32 5.89 5.28
CA LEU A 27 9.67 6.87 6.13
C LEU A 27 8.32 6.30 6.59
N VAL A 28 8.07 6.28 7.89
CA VAL A 28 6.80 5.90 8.50
C VAL A 28 6.23 7.11 9.23
N ILE A 29 4.96 7.41 9.01
CA ILE A 29 4.23 8.48 9.69
C ILE A 29 2.95 7.88 10.29
N GLY A 30 2.82 7.95 11.61
CA GLY A 30 1.61 7.57 12.32
C GLY A 30 0.80 8.79 12.73
N LEU A 31 -0.49 8.79 12.38
CA LEU A 31 -1.45 9.83 12.76
C LEU A 31 -2.53 9.20 13.65
N ARG A 32 -2.96 9.92 14.69
CA ARG A 32 -4.15 9.54 15.45
C ARG A 32 -5.40 10.05 14.74
N ALA A 33 -6.31 9.14 14.43
CA ALA A 33 -7.60 9.47 13.84
C ALA A 33 -8.72 8.72 14.57
N ASP A 34 -9.68 9.46 15.13
CA ASP A 34 -10.86 8.85 15.76
C ASP A 34 -11.80 8.23 14.70
N PRO A 35 -12.81 7.41 15.08
CA PRO A 35 -13.74 6.81 14.13
C PRO A 35 -14.49 7.82 13.25
N ALA A 36 -14.78 9.02 13.75
CA ALA A 36 -15.48 10.04 12.98
C ALA A 36 -14.56 10.62 11.90
N GLN A 37 -13.30 10.89 12.22
CA GLN A 37 -12.29 11.34 11.26
C GLN A 37 -12.02 10.28 10.18
N ARG A 38 -11.94 8.99 10.56
CA ARG A 38 -11.76 7.88 9.60
C ARG A 38 -12.95 7.69 8.65
N SER A 39 -14.10 8.26 8.99
CA SER A 39 -15.33 8.27 8.18
C SER A 39 -15.56 9.60 7.46
N ASP A 40 -14.71 10.61 7.70
CA ASP A 40 -14.81 11.93 7.09
C ASP A 40 -14.01 11.97 5.77
N THR A 41 -14.72 12.12 4.65
CA THR A 41 -14.13 12.25 3.32
C THR A 41 -13.15 13.41 3.22
N ARG A 42 -13.37 14.53 3.93
CA ARG A 42 -12.44 15.68 3.89
C ARG A 42 -11.12 15.35 4.55
N PHE A 43 -11.17 14.77 5.74
CA PHE A 43 -9.97 14.30 6.45
C PHE A 43 -9.21 13.28 5.60
N CYS A 44 -9.91 12.27 5.09
CA CYS A 44 -9.33 11.21 4.27
C CYS A 44 -8.69 11.76 2.98
N SER A 45 -9.37 12.66 2.28
CA SER A 45 -8.83 13.32 1.07
C SER A 45 -7.57 14.13 1.39
N ALA A 46 -7.54 14.85 2.51
CA ALA A 46 -6.37 15.65 2.90
C ALA A 46 -5.14 14.78 3.17
N VAL A 47 -5.31 13.62 3.81
CA VAL A 47 -4.21 12.68 4.06
C VAL A 47 -3.70 12.06 2.75
N VAL A 48 -4.60 11.69 1.84
CA VAL A 48 -4.25 11.20 0.50
C VAL A 48 -3.50 12.24 -0.30
N GLU A 49 -3.96 13.49 -0.29
CA GLU A 49 -3.34 14.61 -1.02
C GLU A 49 -1.98 14.99 -0.45
N PHE A 50 -1.82 14.91 0.87
CA PHE A 50 -0.52 15.05 1.53
C PHE A 50 0.47 14.01 1.01
N LEU A 51 0.08 12.72 0.99
CA LEU A 51 0.95 11.67 0.49
C LEU A 51 1.26 11.83 -1.01
N ALA A 52 0.24 12.14 -1.82
CA ALA A 52 0.43 12.40 -3.25
C ALA A 52 1.43 13.54 -3.48
N THR A 53 1.28 14.66 -2.78
CA THR A 53 2.17 15.81 -2.88
C THR A 53 3.60 15.48 -2.45
N ALA A 54 3.77 14.73 -1.36
CA ALA A 54 5.09 14.31 -0.90
C ALA A 54 5.79 13.37 -1.90
N LEU A 55 5.01 12.58 -2.65
CA LEU A 55 5.51 11.59 -3.58
C LEU A 55 5.62 12.09 -5.02
N ASP A 56 5.02 13.22 -5.37
CA ASP A 56 4.87 13.65 -6.77
C ASP A 56 6.22 13.88 -7.48
N GLU A 57 7.24 14.29 -6.72
CA GLU A 57 8.59 14.58 -7.22
C GLU A 57 9.59 13.45 -6.95
N VAL A 58 9.16 12.34 -6.33
CA VAL A 58 9.99 11.14 -6.11
C VAL A 58 9.43 9.97 -6.90
N ASN A 59 10.27 9.00 -7.29
CA ASN A 59 9.81 7.76 -7.93
C ASN A 59 9.76 6.65 -6.87
N PRO A 60 8.71 6.61 -6.01
CA PRO A 60 8.66 5.68 -4.91
C PRO A 60 8.52 4.25 -5.43
N LEU A 61 9.23 3.34 -4.76
CA LEU A 61 9.06 1.92 -4.98
C LEU A 61 7.68 1.44 -4.50
N PHE A 62 7.26 1.93 -3.34
CA PHE A 62 6.03 1.54 -2.66
C PHE A 62 5.70 2.56 -1.56
N ALA A 63 4.42 2.79 -1.32
CA ALA A 63 3.92 3.46 -0.12
C ALA A 63 2.49 2.99 0.15
N ARG A 64 2.04 3.13 1.39
CA ARG A 64 0.69 2.76 1.80
C ARG A 64 0.15 3.67 2.90
N ILE A 65 -1.18 3.76 2.97
CA ILE A 65 -1.89 4.24 4.16
C ILE A 65 -2.77 3.10 4.63
N GLU A 66 -2.61 2.73 5.90
CA GLU A 66 -3.24 1.57 6.51
C GLU A 66 -3.68 1.87 7.94
N HIS A 67 -4.60 1.06 8.46
CA HIS A 67 -5.11 1.16 9.81
C HIS A 67 -4.38 0.16 10.72
N ASP A 68 -3.93 0.63 11.89
CA ASP A 68 -3.35 -0.18 12.98
C ASP A 68 -2.06 -0.98 12.69
N ILE A 69 -1.49 -0.89 11.48
CA ILE A 69 -0.23 -1.55 11.12
C ILE A 69 0.83 -0.49 10.81
N PHE A 70 1.88 -0.44 11.64
CA PHE A 70 2.94 0.58 11.59
C PHE A 70 4.31 0.01 11.25
N ASP A 71 4.40 -1.27 10.87
CA ASP A 71 5.66 -1.92 10.54
C ASP A 71 6.05 -1.79 9.06
N ASP A 72 7.30 -2.13 8.72
CA ASP A 72 7.81 -2.16 7.35
C ASP A 72 7.40 -3.40 6.55
N GLU A 73 7.04 -4.47 7.25
CA GLU A 73 6.47 -5.67 6.67
C GLU A 73 5.04 -5.38 6.20
N THR A 74 4.79 -5.64 4.92
CA THR A 74 3.44 -5.50 4.39
C THR A 74 2.58 -6.68 4.82
N ASN A 75 1.25 -6.50 4.92
CA ASN A 75 0.34 -7.60 5.23
C ASN A 75 0.55 -8.80 4.31
N LEU A 76 0.81 -8.52 3.03
CA LEU A 76 1.04 -9.56 2.04
C LEU A 76 2.42 -10.22 2.20
N ASP A 77 3.46 -9.46 2.57
CA ASP A 77 4.76 -10.05 2.89
C ASP A 77 4.66 -10.99 4.11
N ILE A 78 3.97 -10.56 5.17
CA ILE A 78 3.72 -11.40 6.37
C ILE A 78 2.95 -12.67 5.96
N ALA A 79 1.82 -12.51 5.27
CA ALA A 79 0.94 -13.63 4.93
C ALA A 79 1.56 -14.62 3.92
N LEU A 80 2.54 -14.19 3.12
CA LEU A 80 3.31 -15.04 2.21
C LEU A 80 4.68 -15.45 2.77
N LEU A 81 5.00 -15.09 4.02
CA LEU A 81 6.30 -15.35 4.66
C LEU A 81 7.50 -14.87 3.83
N ARG A 82 7.36 -13.70 3.20
CA ARG A 82 8.39 -13.12 2.34
C ARG A 82 9.38 -12.30 3.15
N ASP A 83 10.67 -12.47 2.86
CA ASP A 83 11.70 -11.59 3.40
C ASP A 83 11.46 -10.14 2.93
N SER A 84 11.49 -9.20 3.87
CA SER A 84 11.19 -7.80 3.58
C SER A 84 12.21 -7.17 2.62
N CYS A 85 13.48 -7.57 2.69
CA CYS A 85 14.52 -7.07 1.80
C CYS A 85 14.41 -7.62 0.39
N GLU A 86 14.15 -8.92 0.25
CA GLU A 86 13.85 -9.52 -1.04
C GLU A 86 12.60 -8.86 -1.67
N SER A 87 11.55 -8.65 -0.88
CA SER A 87 10.32 -7.98 -1.32
C SER A 87 10.57 -6.54 -1.81
N ILE A 88 11.44 -5.78 -1.12
CA ILE A 88 11.88 -4.44 -1.54
C ILE A 88 12.68 -4.52 -2.85
N GLN A 89 13.65 -5.40 -2.96
CA GLN A 89 14.46 -5.55 -4.18
C GLN A 89 13.60 -5.90 -5.40
N LEU A 90 12.56 -6.71 -5.20
CA LEU A 90 11.61 -7.11 -6.23
C LEU A 90 10.46 -6.11 -6.43
N GLY A 91 10.41 -4.99 -5.71
CA GLY A 91 9.24 -4.10 -5.66
C GLY A 91 8.81 -3.47 -6.99
N ARG A 92 9.70 -3.41 -8.00
CA ARG A 92 9.37 -2.98 -9.38
C ARG A 92 8.89 -4.12 -10.29
N THR A 93 9.02 -5.37 -9.82
CA THR A 93 8.59 -6.59 -10.51
C THR A 93 7.34 -7.16 -9.87
N HIS A 94 7.20 -7.07 -8.55
CA HIS A 94 6.02 -7.47 -7.81
C HIS A 94 5.67 -6.39 -6.80
N LEU A 95 4.40 -5.98 -6.77
CA LEU A 95 3.92 -5.03 -5.80
C LEU A 95 3.99 -5.67 -4.41
N ARG A 96 4.53 -4.94 -3.43
CA ARG A 96 4.78 -5.48 -2.09
C ARG A 96 3.50 -5.85 -1.35
N GLY A 97 2.40 -5.15 -1.60
CA GLY A 97 1.10 -5.43 -1.01
C GLY A 97 0.06 -4.42 -1.44
N TYR A 98 -1.07 -4.41 -0.74
CA TYR A 98 -2.17 -3.48 -0.97
C TYR A 98 -2.83 -3.11 0.36
N ALA A 99 -3.27 -1.86 0.46
CA ALA A 99 -3.93 -1.28 1.61
C ALA A 99 -5.01 -0.28 1.14
N TRP A 100 -5.64 0.45 2.07
CA TRP A 100 -6.65 1.46 1.73
C TRP A 100 -6.12 2.47 0.69
N VAL A 101 -4.88 2.92 0.87
CA VAL A 101 -4.13 3.65 -0.15
C VAL A 101 -2.87 2.89 -0.45
N THR A 102 -2.56 2.70 -1.73
CA THR A 102 -1.38 1.99 -2.21
C THR A 102 -0.71 2.79 -3.31
N VAL A 103 0.60 2.96 -3.25
CA VAL A 103 1.39 3.55 -4.34
C VAL A 103 2.03 2.42 -5.14
N CYS A 104 1.70 2.39 -6.42
CA CYS A 104 2.16 1.41 -7.39
C CYS A 104 3.23 2.05 -8.28
N PRO A 105 4.44 1.46 -8.40
CA PRO A 105 5.52 2.02 -9.20
C PRO A 105 5.20 1.95 -10.70
N GLU A 106 5.86 2.79 -11.49
CA GLU A 106 5.56 3.01 -12.91
C GLU A 106 5.55 1.71 -13.75
N GLU A 107 6.51 0.82 -13.51
CA GLU A 107 6.63 -0.45 -14.24
C GLU A 107 5.37 -1.32 -14.06
N LEU A 108 4.83 -1.33 -12.84
CA LEU A 108 3.66 -2.12 -12.49
C LEU A 108 2.37 -1.44 -12.97
N VAL A 109 2.27 -0.11 -12.85
CA VAL A 109 1.16 0.66 -13.45
C VAL A 109 1.07 0.40 -14.95
N ARG A 110 2.20 0.39 -15.68
CA ARG A 110 2.21 0.06 -17.11
C ARG A 110 1.74 -1.37 -17.39
N ARG A 111 2.17 -2.35 -16.60
CA ARG A 111 1.69 -3.75 -16.71
C ARG A 111 0.20 -3.91 -16.43
N LEU A 112 -0.37 -3.01 -15.62
CA LEU A 112 -1.80 -2.95 -15.33
C LEU A 112 -2.63 -2.19 -16.38
N GLY A 113 -2.02 -1.78 -17.50
CA GLY A 113 -2.69 -1.02 -18.57
C GLY A 113 -2.65 0.49 -18.39
N GLY A 114 -1.96 0.99 -17.35
CA GLY A 114 -1.85 2.41 -17.05
C GLY A 114 -2.94 2.94 -16.11
N SER A 115 -2.75 4.16 -15.61
CA SER A 115 -3.65 4.78 -14.63
C SER A 115 -5.09 4.97 -15.14
N GLY A 116 -5.25 5.21 -16.45
CA GLY A 116 -6.59 5.33 -17.08
C GLY A 116 -7.37 4.02 -17.04
N GLU A 117 -6.72 2.90 -17.33
CA GLU A 117 -7.30 1.55 -17.24
C GLU A 117 -7.68 1.23 -15.79
N LEU A 118 -6.78 1.52 -14.84
CA LEU A 118 -7.02 1.33 -13.41
C LEU A 118 -8.24 2.11 -12.91
N GLN A 119 -8.42 3.35 -13.39
CA GLN A 119 -9.58 4.17 -13.05
C GLN A 119 -10.89 3.58 -13.61
N GLN A 120 -10.85 2.99 -14.81
CA GLN A 120 -12.03 2.42 -15.47
C GLN A 120 -12.47 1.08 -14.86
N ARG A 121 -11.54 0.30 -14.27
CA ARG A 121 -11.84 -0.98 -13.58
C ARG A 121 -12.77 -0.84 -12.37
N GLY A 122 -12.96 0.37 -11.84
CA GLY A 122 -13.89 0.63 -10.73
C GLY A 122 -13.48 0.03 -9.38
N ALA A 123 -12.24 -0.45 -9.26
CA ALA A 123 -11.68 -0.96 -8.01
C ALA A 123 -11.22 0.15 -7.04
N PHE A 124 -11.02 1.36 -7.55
CA PHE A 124 -10.49 2.50 -6.81
C PHE A 124 -11.46 3.67 -6.86
N ALA A 125 -11.70 4.30 -5.71
CA ALA A 125 -12.42 5.57 -5.63
C ALA A 125 -11.65 6.70 -6.32
N ARG A 126 -10.31 6.66 -6.27
CA ARG A 126 -9.44 7.65 -6.91
C ARG A 126 -8.12 7.01 -7.35
N VAL A 127 -7.70 7.32 -8.58
CA VAL A 127 -6.37 7.02 -9.12
C VAL A 127 -5.65 8.34 -9.40
N ILE A 128 -4.48 8.55 -8.80
CA ILE A 128 -3.67 9.76 -8.96
C ILE A 128 -2.34 9.38 -9.61
N PRO A 129 -2.13 9.66 -10.90
CA PRO A 129 -0.82 9.53 -11.53
C PRO A 129 0.18 10.46 -10.85
N LEU A 130 1.40 9.99 -10.58
CA LEU A 130 2.49 10.79 -10.01
C LEU A 130 3.41 11.29 -11.13
N ARG A 131 3.89 12.53 -11.02
CA ARG A 131 4.73 13.15 -12.07
C ARG A 131 6.07 12.43 -12.27
N SER A 132 6.69 11.94 -11.19
CA SER A 132 7.93 11.16 -11.23
C SER A 132 7.74 9.66 -11.53
N GLY A 133 6.52 9.24 -11.90
CA GLY A 133 6.19 7.88 -12.31
C GLY A 133 5.36 7.09 -11.28
N GLY A 134 4.55 6.16 -11.77
CA GLY A 134 3.64 5.37 -10.94
C GLY A 134 2.30 6.05 -10.67
N ALA A 135 1.55 5.52 -9.71
CA ALA A 135 0.25 6.04 -9.32
C ALA A 135 -0.07 5.74 -7.86
N LEU A 136 -0.74 6.68 -7.20
CA LEU A 136 -1.42 6.46 -5.93
C LEU A 136 -2.84 5.97 -6.20
N LEU A 137 -3.20 4.87 -5.55
CA LEU A 137 -4.46 4.15 -5.71
C LEU A 137 -5.21 4.19 -4.38
N GLN A 138 -6.38 4.85 -4.35
CA GLN A 138 -7.24 4.93 -3.18
C GLN A 138 -8.44 4.00 -3.37
N ALA A 139 -8.56 2.98 -2.52
CA ALA A 139 -9.58 1.94 -2.62
C ALA A 139 -11.00 2.46 -2.40
N SER A 140 -11.19 3.32 -1.39
CA SER A 140 -12.48 3.89 -0.97
C SER A 140 -12.31 5.36 -0.58
N GLU A 141 -13.38 6.15 -0.65
CA GLU A 141 -13.33 7.59 -0.30
C GLU A 141 -12.85 7.85 1.13
N THR A 142 -13.16 6.93 2.05
CA THR A 142 -12.81 7.01 3.47
C THR A 142 -12.10 5.74 3.92
N LEU A 143 -11.30 5.84 4.97
CA LEU A 143 -10.62 4.68 5.57
C LEU A 143 -11.64 3.68 6.14
N ALA A 144 -12.72 4.18 6.76
CA ALA A 144 -13.82 3.34 7.25
C ALA A 144 -14.57 2.59 6.12
N GLY A 145 -14.55 3.14 4.90
CA GLY A 145 -15.11 2.50 3.71
C GLY A 145 -14.26 1.38 3.11
N TYR A 146 -13.05 1.13 3.64
CA TYR A 146 -12.17 0.06 3.15
C TYR A 146 -12.55 -1.30 3.75
N THR A 147 -13.73 -1.77 3.34
CA THR A 147 -14.30 -3.07 3.70
C THR A 147 -13.58 -4.23 3.00
N ASP A 148 -13.90 -5.46 3.39
CA ASP A 148 -13.35 -6.66 2.74
C ASP A 148 -13.73 -6.75 1.26
N ASP A 149 -14.90 -6.26 0.88
CA ASP A 149 -15.32 -6.18 -0.53
C ASP A 149 -14.50 -5.15 -1.31
N ALA A 150 -14.20 -4.00 -0.71
CA ALA A 150 -13.32 -3.00 -1.31
C ALA A 150 -11.90 -3.56 -1.47
N MET A 151 -11.38 -4.23 -0.44
CA MET A 151 -10.09 -4.93 -0.47
C MET A 151 -10.05 -6.00 -1.56
N ARG A 152 -11.12 -6.79 -1.73
CA ARG A 152 -11.20 -7.81 -2.77
C ARG A 152 -11.12 -7.23 -4.18
N LYS A 153 -11.84 -6.14 -4.45
CA LYS A 153 -11.76 -5.45 -5.76
C LYS A 153 -10.36 -4.91 -6.04
N VAL A 154 -9.70 -4.37 -5.02
CA VAL A 154 -8.31 -3.91 -5.11
C VAL A 154 -7.39 -5.08 -5.42
N PHE A 155 -7.52 -6.20 -4.70
CA PHE A 155 -6.76 -7.42 -4.94
C PHE A 155 -6.92 -7.92 -6.38
N GLU A 156 -8.16 -8.05 -6.88
CA GLU A 156 -8.44 -8.50 -8.24
C GLU A 156 -7.83 -7.55 -9.30
N ALA A 157 -7.92 -6.23 -9.07
CA ALA A 157 -7.33 -5.25 -9.97
C ALA A 157 -5.80 -5.28 -9.98
N LEU A 158 -5.17 -5.62 -8.85
CA LEU A 158 -3.71 -5.65 -8.69
C LEU A 158 -3.10 -7.03 -8.90
N ALA A 159 -3.90 -8.10 -8.96
CA ALA A 159 -3.44 -9.49 -9.08
C ALA A 159 -2.35 -9.72 -10.16
N PRO A 160 -2.40 -9.09 -11.36
CA PRO A 160 -1.34 -9.27 -12.37
C PRO A 160 0.07 -8.81 -11.99
N VAL A 161 0.19 -8.04 -10.91
CA VAL A 161 1.47 -7.53 -10.41
C VAL A 161 1.75 -7.96 -8.96
N LEU A 162 0.88 -8.75 -8.34
CA LEU A 162 1.15 -9.31 -7.01
C LEU A 162 2.09 -10.52 -7.13
N PRO A 163 2.91 -10.81 -6.10
CA PRO A 163 3.68 -12.05 -6.03
C PRO A 163 2.75 -13.27 -6.05
N PRO A 164 3.15 -14.38 -6.68
CA PRO A 164 2.38 -15.63 -6.65
C PRO A 164 2.39 -16.25 -5.24
N GLY A 165 1.44 -17.14 -4.98
CA GLY A 165 1.34 -17.92 -3.74
C GLY A 165 0.04 -17.65 -2.99
N GLU A 166 -0.40 -18.62 -2.19
CA GLU A 166 -1.62 -18.53 -1.39
C GLU A 166 -1.30 -17.94 -0.01
N PRO A 167 -1.81 -16.73 0.33
CA PRO A 167 -1.55 -16.12 1.63
C PRO A 167 -2.21 -16.90 2.77
N THR A 168 -1.50 -17.10 3.87
CA THR A 168 -1.99 -17.81 5.04
C THR A 168 -2.00 -16.92 6.29
N PRO A 169 -3.00 -17.04 7.18
CA PRO A 169 -3.03 -16.27 8.41
C PRO A 169 -1.92 -16.72 9.36
N ASP A 170 -1.19 -15.77 9.93
CA ASP A 170 -0.24 -16.02 11.00
C ASP A 170 -0.87 -15.63 12.36
N PRO A 171 -1.04 -16.58 13.30
CA PRO A 171 -1.53 -16.28 14.64
C PRO A 171 -0.72 -15.22 15.42
N ALA A 172 0.54 -14.98 15.05
CA ALA A 172 1.36 -13.94 15.63
C ALA A 172 0.96 -12.52 15.17
N TYR A 173 0.25 -12.41 14.05
CA TYR A 173 -0.18 -11.15 13.43
C TYR A 173 -1.69 -11.19 13.11
N PRO A 174 -2.57 -11.28 14.14
CA PRO A 174 -4.01 -11.44 13.96
C PRO A 174 -4.69 -10.23 13.27
N GLU A 175 -4.05 -9.08 13.25
CA GLU A 175 -4.53 -7.85 12.61
C GLU A 175 -4.28 -7.79 11.10
N VAL A 176 -3.44 -8.68 10.56
CA VAL A 176 -3.05 -8.69 9.14
C VAL A 176 -4.26 -9.02 8.26
N ARG A 177 -4.59 -8.09 7.35
CA ARG A 177 -5.70 -8.22 6.40
C ARG A 177 -5.20 -8.51 5.00
N PHE A 178 -5.75 -9.55 4.38
CA PHE A 178 -5.45 -9.97 3.01
C PHE A 178 -6.63 -10.77 2.43
N VAL A 179 -6.62 -10.96 1.12
CA VAL A 179 -7.50 -11.91 0.42
C VAL A 179 -6.83 -13.29 0.42
N PRO A 180 -7.47 -14.34 0.95
CA PRO A 180 -6.90 -15.69 1.03
C PRO A 180 -7.02 -16.41 -0.32
N GLN A 181 -6.33 -15.91 -1.33
CA GLN A 181 -6.33 -16.45 -2.67
C GLN A 181 -4.99 -16.15 -3.36
N ASP A 182 -4.49 -17.10 -4.15
CA ASP A 182 -3.33 -16.88 -5.01
C ASP A 182 -3.71 -15.96 -6.19
N PRO A 183 -3.03 -14.80 -6.39
CA PRO A 183 -3.30 -13.93 -7.53
C PRO A 183 -3.08 -14.63 -8.88
N GLY A 184 -2.20 -15.63 -8.96
CA GLY A 184 -1.99 -16.45 -10.15
C GLY A 184 -3.23 -17.19 -10.60
N SER A 185 -4.14 -17.54 -9.69
CA SER A 185 -5.40 -18.22 -10.03
C SER A 185 -6.36 -17.34 -10.86
N LEU A 186 -6.29 -16.02 -10.70
CA LEU A 186 -7.13 -15.06 -11.44
C LEU A 186 -6.65 -14.85 -12.88
N LEU A 187 -5.35 -15.00 -13.14
CA LEU A 187 -4.75 -14.81 -14.46
C LEU A 187 -5.09 -15.95 -15.44
N HIS A 188 -5.52 -17.10 -14.94
CA HIS A 188 -5.91 -18.26 -15.74
C HIS A 188 -7.43 -18.32 -16.00
N SER A 189 -8.19 -17.38 -15.44
CA SER A 189 -9.67 -17.38 -15.45
C SER A 189 -10.28 -16.28 -16.34
N ALA A 190 -9.45 -15.47 -17.01
CA ALA A 190 -9.83 -14.38 -17.91
C ALA A 190 -9.39 -14.68 -19.34
#